data_AF-A0A7W7F759-F1
#
_entry.id   AF-A0A7W7F759-F1
#
_cell.length_a   1.000
_cell.length_b   1.000
_cell.length_c   1.000
_cell.angle_alpha   90.00
_cell.angle_beta   90.00
_cell.angle_gamma   90.00
#
_symmetry.space_group_name_H-M   'P 1'
#
loop_
_entity.id
_entity.type
_entity.pdbx_description
1 polymer ?
#
loop_
_entity_poly.entity_id
_entity_poly.type
_entity_poly.pdbx_seq_one_letter_code
_entity_poly.pdbx_strand_id
1 'polypeptide(L)'
;MAKVAFVVAVLLVLMIGGSLWLNSQQRKLARGRTGFDKNTFCALVEERGVDQRVAAIVWDELEAYCAKGVLPHPDDDVSAFYHIDDEEVCDILERIFTVLNLSIPEKNSPLRIPVFNTVQDILFFINQHNAQNPH
;
A
#
# COMPACT_ATOMS: atom_id res chain seq x y z
N MET A 1 -18.68 -34.43 -10.33
CA MET A 1 -17.24 -34.16 -10.18
C MET A 1 -16.63 -33.42 -11.36
N ALA A 2 -16.80 -33.85 -12.62
CA ALA A 2 -16.22 -33.18 -13.80
C ALA A 2 -16.61 -31.68 -13.96
N LYS A 3 -17.87 -31.31 -13.70
CA LYS A 3 -18.33 -29.91 -13.77
C LYS A 3 -17.68 -29.01 -12.72
N VAL A 4 -17.45 -29.52 -11.50
CA VAL A 4 -16.79 -28.78 -10.43
C VAL A 4 -15.31 -28.57 -10.77
N ALA A 5 -14.63 -29.61 -11.26
CA ALA A 5 -13.24 -29.51 -11.70
C ALA A 5 -13.07 -28.49 -12.84
N PHE A 6 -14.00 -28.45 -13.80
CA PHE A 6 -13.98 -27.47 -14.88
C PHE A 6 -14.15 -26.03 -14.37
N VAL A 7 -15.12 -25.79 -13.48
CA VAL A 7 -15.33 -24.45 -12.89
C VAL A 7 -14.09 -24.00 -12.13
N VAL A 8 -13.49 -24.87 -11.31
CA VAL A 8 -12.25 -24.57 -10.59
C VAL A 8 -11.11 -24.26 -11.56
N ALA A 9 -10.93 -25.06 -12.62
CA ALA A 9 -9.90 -24.81 -13.62
C ALA A 9 -10.07 -23.47 -14.33
N VAL A 10 -11.30 -23.10 -14.70
CA VAL A 10 -11.60 -21.79 -15.31
C VAL A 10 -11.28 -20.65 -14.35
N LEU A 11 -11.69 -20.75 -13.08
CA LEU A 11 -11.38 -19.75 -12.06
C LEU A 11 -9.87 -19.59 -11.86
N LEU A 12 -9.12 -20.69 -11.82
CA LEU A 12 -7.66 -20.64 -11.71
C LEU A 12 -7.02 -19.94 -12.92
N VAL A 13 -7.47 -20.24 -14.14
CA VAL A 13 -6.95 -19.56 -15.36
C VAL A 13 -7.27 -18.06 -15.32
N LEU A 14 -8.48 -17.67 -14.89
CA LEU A 14 -8.86 -16.27 -14.74
C LEU A 14 -8.01 -15.57 -13.68
N MET A 15 -7.79 -16.20 -12.52
CA MET A 15 -6.95 -15.65 -11.46
C MET A 15 -5.49 -15.47 -11.90
N ILE A 16 -4.91 -16.47 -12.57
CA ILE A 16 -3.54 -16.39 -13.11
C ILE A 16 -3.46 -15.30 -14.18
N GLY A 17 -4.39 -15.28 -15.13
CA GLY A 17 -4.43 -14.27 -16.19
C GLY A 17 -4.58 -12.85 -15.66
N GLY A 18 -5.46 -12.65 -14.67
CA GLY A 18 -5.64 -11.38 -13.97
C GLY A 18 -4.37 -10.94 -13.27
N SER A 19 -3.76 -11.80 -12.45
CA SER A 19 -2.51 -11.50 -11.74
C SER A 19 -1.38 -11.10 -12.70
N LEU A 20 -1.21 -11.83 -13.81
CA LEU A 20 -0.20 -11.48 -14.83
C LEU A 20 -0.48 -10.12 -15.49
N TRP A 21 -1.75 -9.78 -15.71
CA TRP A 21 -2.13 -8.50 -16.28
C TRP A 21 -1.85 -7.34 -15.32
N LEU A 22 -2.25 -7.44 -14.05
CA LEU A 22 -1.99 -6.42 -13.01
C LEU A 22 -0.48 -6.21 -12.83
N ASN A 23 0.29 -7.31 -12.73
CA ASN A 23 1.75 -7.25 -12.63
C ASN A 23 2.39 -6.53 -13.82
N SER A 24 1.83 -6.70 -15.03
CA SER A 24 2.29 -6.00 -16.23
C SER A 24 2.01 -4.51 -16.17
N GLN A 25 0.87 -4.10 -15.61
CA GLN A 25 0.53 -2.68 -15.41
C GLN A 25 1.47 -2.02 -14.40
N GLN A 26 1.63 -2.60 -13.21
CA GLN A 26 2.57 -2.09 -12.21
C GLN A 26 3.99 -1.97 -12.76
N ARG A 27 4.48 -2.98 -13.49
CA ARG A 27 5.79 -2.94 -14.13
C ARG A 27 5.92 -1.84 -15.19
N LYS A 28 4.83 -1.46 -15.87
CA LYS A 28 4.83 -0.32 -16.81
C LYS A 28 4.90 1.02 -16.09
N LEU A 29 4.14 1.16 -15.01
CA LEU A 29 4.10 2.38 -14.19
C LEU A 29 5.42 2.58 -13.41
N ALA A 30 6.06 1.49 -12.99
CA ALA A 30 7.35 1.51 -12.30
C ALA A 30 8.58 1.57 -13.24
N ARG A 31 8.37 1.72 -14.56
CA ARG A 31 9.50 1.88 -15.50
C ARG A 31 10.31 3.12 -15.13
N GLY A 32 11.63 2.96 -15.07
CA GLY A 32 12.54 4.07 -14.77
C GLY A 32 12.89 4.25 -13.30
N ARG A 33 12.36 3.41 -12.39
CA ARG A 33 12.77 3.36 -10.97
C ARG A 33 14.12 2.67 -10.74
N THR A 34 15.03 2.71 -11.71
CA THR A 34 16.35 2.07 -11.59
C THR A 34 17.13 2.68 -10.43
N GLY A 35 17.53 1.85 -9.46
CA GLY A 35 18.25 2.30 -8.28
C GLY A 35 17.35 2.86 -7.17
N PHE A 36 16.03 2.84 -7.35
CA PHE A 36 15.11 3.18 -6.26
C PHE A 36 15.11 2.03 -5.25
N ASP A 37 15.32 2.35 -3.97
CA ASP A 37 15.31 1.39 -2.87
C ASP A 37 14.59 2.00 -1.65
N LYS A 38 14.46 1.21 -0.58
CA LYS A 38 13.79 1.64 0.65
C LYS A 38 14.44 2.90 1.25
N ASN A 39 15.77 3.03 1.17
CA ASN A 39 16.48 4.19 1.69
C ASN A 39 16.16 5.45 0.88
N THR A 40 16.15 5.32 -0.45
CA THR A 40 15.77 6.40 -1.38
C THR A 40 14.32 6.82 -1.15
N PHE A 41 13.42 5.87 -0.95
CA PHE A 41 12.04 6.15 -0.56
C PHE A 41 11.99 6.93 0.76
N CYS A 42 12.62 6.42 1.82
CA CYS A 42 12.58 7.07 3.13
C CYS A 42 13.14 8.49 3.08
N ALA A 43 14.27 8.71 2.37
CA ALA A 43 14.85 10.04 2.18
C ALA A 43 13.90 10.98 1.43
N LEU A 44 13.25 10.51 0.35
CA LEU A 44 12.31 11.31 -0.42
C LEU A 44 11.09 11.74 0.40
N VAL A 45 10.59 10.88 1.29
CA VAL A 45 9.46 11.23 2.15
C VAL A 45 9.90 12.08 3.36
N GLU A 46 11.11 11.88 3.87
CA GLU A 46 11.70 12.73 4.91
C GLU A 46 11.87 14.18 4.42
N GLU A 47 12.33 14.38 3.18
CA GLU A 47 12.36 15.70 2.53
C GLU A 47 10.97 16.36 2.45
N ARG A 48 9.91 15.55 2.42
CA ARG A 48 8.50 15.99 2.42
C ARG A 48 7.95 16.20 3.84
N GLY A 49 8.75 15.97 4.89
CA GLY A 49 8.39 16.23 6.29
C GLY A 49 7.75 15.05 7.02
N VAL A 50 7.90 13.82 6.52
CA VAL A 50 7.41 12.61 7.19
C VAL A 50 8.54 11.94 7.97
N ASP A 51 8.23 11.45 9.16
CA ASP A 51 9.16 10.71 9.99
C ASP A 51 9.68 9.44 9.28
N GLN A 52 10.99 9.19 9.38
CA GLN A 52 11.67 8.10 8.68
C GLN A 52 11.14 6.72 9.12
N ARG A 53 10.73 6.56 10.38
CA ARG A 53 10.17 5.30 10.88
C ARG A 53 8.80 5.05 10.27
N VAL A 54 7.96 6.08 10.13
CA VAL A 54 6.67 5.99 9.44
C VAL A 54 6.89 5.56 7.99
N ALA A 55 7.82 6.22 7.28
CA ALA A 55 8.13 5.89 5.89
C ALA A 55 8.61 4.43 5.73
N ALA A 56 9.50 3.97 6.62
CA ALA A 56 10.02 2.61 6.57
C ALA A 56 8.94 1.54 6.78
N ILE A 57 7.97 1.78 7.66
CA ILE A 57 6.87 0.83 7.94
C ILE A 57 5.87 0.81 6.79
N VAL A 58 5.50 1.98 6.26
CA VAL A 58 4.61 2.05 5.08
C VAL A 58 5.22 1.36 3.87
N TRP A 59 6.54 1.49 3.67
CA TRP A 59 7.24 0.74 2.63
C TRP A 59 7.05 -0.77 2.77
N ASP A 60 7.33 -1.32 3.96
CA ASP A 60 7.28 -2.77 4.20
C ASP A 60 5.86 -3.31 3.96
N GLU A 61 4.86 -2.53 4.34
CA GLU A 61 3.46 -2.89 4.17
C GLU A 61 3.03 -2.88 2.69
N LEU A 62 3.45 -1.86 1.93
CA LEU A 62 3.09 -1.73 0.51
C LEU A 62 3.91 -2.66 -0.41
N GLU A 63 5.12 -3.05 -0.02
CA GLU A 63 5.94 -3.97 -0.81
C GLU A 63 5.23 -5.31 -1.04
N ALA A 64 4.38 -5.75 -0.10
CA ALA A 64 3.58 -6.97 -0.23
C ALA A 64 2.55 -6.92 -1.39
N TYR A 65 2.15 -5.72 -1.81
CA TYR A 65 1.19 -5.50 -2.89
C TYR A 65 1.88 -5.24 -4.25
N CYS A 66 3.21 -5.16 -4.27
CA CYS A 66 3.99 -4.98 -5.48
C CYS A 66 4.28 -6.30 -6.19
N ALA A 67 4.19 -6.30 -7.51
CA ALA A 67 4.69 -7.36 -8.34
C ALA A 67 6.20 -7.57 -8.10
N LYS A 68 6.68 -8.81 -8.22
CA LYS A 68 8.12 -9.11 -8.05
C LYS A 68 9.01 -8.18 -8.88
N GLY A 69 9.91 -7.48 -8.19
CA GLY A 69 10.87 -6.53 -8.76
C GLY A 69 10.31 -5.12 -8.99
N VAL A 70 9.06 -4.87 -8.61
CA VAL A 70 8.45 -3.54 -8.52
C VAL A 70 8.58 -3.07 -7.07
N LEU A 71 8.84 -1.78 -6.89
CA LEU A 71 9.08 -1.19 -5.59
C LEU A 71 8.11 -0.02 -5.37
N PRO A 72 7.60 0.16 -4.14
CA PRO A 72 6.70 1.27 -3.82
C PRO A 72 7.31 2.64 -4.15
N HIS A 73 6.47 3.60 -4.51
CA HIS A 73 6.86 4.99 -4.68
C HIS A 73 5.83 5.90 -3.98
N PRO A 74 6.24 7.05 -3.37
CA PRO A 74 5.30 7.91 -2.66
C PRO A 74 4.17 8.47 -3.55
N ASP A 75 4.47 8.64 -4.83
CA ASP A 75 3.51 9.18 -5.81
C ASP A 75 2.67 8.08 -6.49
N ASP A 76 2.78 6.81 -6.05
CA ASP A 76 1.96 5.73 -6.59
C ASP A 76 0.50 5.89 -6.16
N ASP A 77 -0.39 5.65 -7.12
CA ASP A 77 -1.83 5.69 -6.90
C ASP A 77 -2.31 4.45 -6.15
N VAL A 78 -3.00 4.63 -5.03
CA VAL A 78 -3.41 3.53 -4.14
C VAL A 78 -4.29 2.53 -4.88
N SER A 79 -5.27 3.02 -5.65
CA SER A 79 -6.24 2.17 -6.34
C SER A 79 -5.73 1.69 -7.70
N ALA A 80 -5.14 2.58 -8.49
CA ALA A 80 -4.71 2.27 -9.85
C ALA A 80 -3.40 1.48 -9.91
N PHE A 81 -2.48 1.69 -8.96
CA PHE A 81 -1.21 0.96 -8.92
C PHE A 81 -1.29 -0.30 -8.06
N TYR A 82 -1.76 -0.18 -6.82
CA TYR A 82 -1.77 -1.33 -5.89
C TYR A 82 -3.05 -2.15 -5.97
N HIS A 83 -4.10 -1.65 -6.63
CA HIS A 83 -5.41 -2.29 -6.67
C HIS A 83 -6.05 -2.48 -5.29
N ILE A 84 -5.71 -1.58 -4.37
CA ILE A 84 -6.22 -1.54 -2.99
C ILE A 84 -7.51 -0.73 -2.99
N ASP A 85 -8.55 -1.26 -2.37
CA ASP A 85 -9.81 -0.55 -2.13
C ASP A 85 -9.87 0.12 -0.74
N ASP A 86 -10.91 0.93 -0.50
CA ASP A 86 -11.05 1.68 0.75
C ASP A 86 -11.11 0.78 2.01
N GLU A 87 -11.64 -0.45 1.89
CA GLU A 87 -11.69 -1.41 3.00
C GLU A 87 -10.29 -1.94 3.32
N GLU A 88 -9.55 -2.33 2.28
CA GLU A 88 -8.16 -2.79 2.42
C GLU A 88 -7.23 -1.68 2.93
N VAL A 89 -7.46 -0.41 2.56
CA VAL A 89 -6.71 0.72 3.14
C VAL A 89 -6.92 0.81 4.66
N CYS A 90 -8.15 0.60 5.14
CA CYS A 90 -8.42 0.61 6.58
C CYS A 90 -7.62 -0.48 7.30
N ASP A 91 -7.56 -1.68 6.73
CA ASP A 91 -6.81 -2.80 7.29
C ASP A 91 -5.29 -2.52 7.29
N ILE A 92 -4.78 -1.90 6.23
CA ILE A 92 -3.37 -1.46 6.14
C ILE A 92 -3.06 -0.44 7.24
N LEU A 93 -3.92 0.57 7.41
CA LEU A 93 -3.76 1.59 8.45
C LEU A 93 -3.79 0.96 9.85
N GLU A 94 -4.70 0.03 10.12
CA GLU A 94 -4.77 -0.67 11.40
C GLU A 94 -3.47 -1.41 11.72
N ARG A 95 -2.89 -2.11 10.74
CA ARG A 95 -1.59 -2.79 10.90
C ARG A 95 -0.46 -1.80 11.16
N ILE A 96 -0.38 -0.72 10.38
CA ILE A 96 0.67 0.29 10.55
C ILE A 96 0.57 0.97 11.92
N PHE A 97 -0.64 1.34 12.35
CA PHE A 97 -0.87 1.96 13.65
C PHE A 97 -0.48 1.01 14.78
N THR A 98 -0.82 -0.27 14.66
CA THR A 98 -0.43 -1.31 15.62
C THR A 98 1.10 -1.41 15.71
N VAL A 99 1.82 -1.44 14.58
CA VAL A 99 3.29 -1.50 14.56
C VAL A 99 3.93 -0.22 15.13
N LEU A 100 3.31 0.94 14.89
CA LEU A 100 3.73 2.22 15.45
C LEU A 100 3.31 2.41 16.92
N ASN A 101 2.53 1.49 17.49
CA ASN A 101 1.91 1.57 18.81
C ASN A 101 0.93 2.76 18.97
N LEU A 102 0.41 3.28 17.86
CA LEU A 102 -0.53 4.40 17.82
C LEU A 102 -1.94 3.94 18.20
N SER A 103 -2.70 4.86 18.78
CA SER A 103 -4.13 4.66 18.99
C SER A 103 -4.85 4.58 17.64
N ILE A 104 -5.42 3.41 17.36
CA ILE A 104 -6.30 3.22 16.21
C ILE A 104 -7.53 4.12 16.43
N PRO A 105 -7.89 4.98 15.48
CA PRO A 105 -9.13 5.73 15.56
C PRO A 105 -10.30 4.77 15.71
N GLU A 106 -11.08 4.90 16.79
CA GLU A 106 -12.13 3.93 17.09
C GLU A 106 -13.12 3.75 15.94
N LYS A 107 -13.47 2.49 15.65
CA LYS A 107 -14.52 2.07 14.70
C LYS A 107 -15.86 2.80 14.89
N ASN A 108 -16.14 3.30 16.11
CA ASN A 108 -17.39 3.95 16.51
C ASN A 108 -17.29 5.49 16.51
N SER A 109 -16.11 6.04 16.29
CA SER A 109 -15.86 7.46 16.13
C SER A 109 -15.14 7.59 14.79
N PRO A 110 -15.86 7.44 13.66
CA PRO A 110 -15.24 7.29 12.36
C PRO A 110 -14.39 8.53 12.13
N LEU A 111 -13.06 8.34 12.21
CA LEU A 111 -12.18 9.25 11.52
C LEU A 111 -12.74 9.24 10.09
N ARG A 112 -13.04 10.41 9.55
CA ARG A 112 -13.29 10.50 8.11
C ARG A 112 -11.95 10.16 7.47
N ILE A 113 -11.69 8.87 7.30
CA ILE A 113 -10.55 8.38 6.57
C ILE A 113 -10.68 9.05 5.20
N PRO A 114 -9.77 9.99 4.88
CA PRO A 114 -9.87 10.69 3.63
C PRO A 114 -9.68 9.69 2.50
N VAL A 115 -10.20 10.00 1.33
CA VAL A 115 -9.86 9.24 0.12
C VAL A 115 -8.37 9.46 -0.13
N PHE A 116 -7.59 8.38 -0.05
CA PHE A 116 -6.16 8.42 -0.36
C PHE A 116 -5.99 8.15 -1.84
N ASN A 117 -5.52 9.15 -2.59
CA ASN A 117 -5.22 8.94 -3.99
C ASN A 117 -3.83 8.35 -4.13
N THR A 118 -2.88 8.81 -3.31
CA THR A 118 -1.47 8.42 -3.39
C THR A 118 -0.94 7.85 -2.07
N VAL A 119 0.17 7.11 -2.16
CA VAL A 119 0.93 6.65 -0.98
C VAL A 119 1.37 7.82 -0.10
N GLN A 120 1.66 8.97 -0.70
CA GLN A 120 2.00 10.20 0.03
C GLN A 120 0.85 10.69 0.91
N ASP A 121 -0.41 10.56 0.48
CA ASP A 121 -1.57 10.92 1.30
C ASP A 121 -1.63 10.05 2.57
N ILE A 122 -1.38 8.74 2.43
CA ILE A 122 -1.31 7.79 3.55
C ILE A 122 -0.18 8.19 4.51
N LEU A 123 1.02 8.44 3.98
CA LEU A 123 2.19 8.82 4.77
C LEU A 123 1.95 10.09 5.59
N PHE A 124 1.38 11.12 4.98
CA PHE A 124 1.07 12.36 5.68
C PHE A 124 0.02 12.19 6.77
N PHE A 125 -1.02 11.41 6.49
CA PHE A 125 -2.06 11.13 7.46
C PHE A 125 -1.52 10.42 8.70
N ILE A 126 -0.70 9.37 8.51
CA ILE A 126 -0.07 8.64 9.63
C ILE A 126 0.88 9.56 10.39
N ASN A 127 1.71 10.34 9.67
CA ASN A 127 2.66 11.25 10.28
C ASN A 127 1.99 12.33 11.15
N GLN A 128 0.88 12.89 10.66
CA GLN A 128 0.10 13.88 11.40
C GLN A 128 -0.49 13.25 12.68
N HIS A 129 -1.00 12.03 12.61
CA HIS A 129 -1.54 11.31 13.76
C HIS A 129 -0.45 10.95 14.79
N ASN A 130 0.74 10.54 14.32
CA ASN A 130 1.90 10.27 15.15
C ASN A 130 2.39 11.53 15.88
N ALA A 131 2.48 12.67 15.19
CA ALA A 131 2.88 13.93 15.80
C ALA A 131 1.91 14.45 16.88
N GLN A 132 0.63 14.06 16.79
CA GLN A 132 -0.38 14.40 17.80
C GLN A 132 -0.38 13.45 19.01
N ASN A 133 0.20 12.26 18.87
CA ASN A 133 0.27 11.24 19.91
C ASN A 133 1.72 10.73 20.08
N PRO A 134 2.69 11.62 20.41
CA PRO A 134 4.07 11.21 20.59
C PRO A 134 4.19 10.27 21.81
N HIS A 135 4.78 9.09 21.60
CA HIS A 135 5.12 8.14 22.65
C HIS A 135 6.43 8.49 23.34
#